data_AF-V9L8L8-F1
#
_entry.id   AF-V9L8L8-F1
#
_cell.length_a   1.000
_cell.length_b   1.000
_cell.length_c   1.000
_cell.angle_alpha   90.00
_cell.angle_beta   90.00
_cell.angle_gamma   90.00
#
_symmetry.space_group_name_H-M   'P 1'
#
loop_
_entity.id
_entity.type
_entity.pdbx_description
1 polymer ?
#
loop_
_entity_poly.entity_id
_entity_poly.type
_entity_poly.pdbx_seq_one_letter_code
_entity_poly.pdbx_strand_id
1 'polypeptide(L)'
;MKCSRRVCLLSIAVLAAFVISLFFTYTLTGVTNMAYLETQAQDENHRIKLVPSYTGAQKLSKDVTAQKTCGCERCVGDPGVSKWFDEHFNPDILPLWTKANMKLDLDVHNWWLMLQPQFKPSDIKEVLSKLFQTVPGDNPYEPWDRSRCRRCAVVGNSGNLHGSQYGNQIDSHDFIMRLNQAPTVGFEADVGRRTTHHFMYPESAKNLPANVSFVLVPFKILDLLWITSALSTGQIRL
;
A
#
# COMPACT_ATOMS: atom_id res chain seq x y z
N MET A 1 54.93 -34.06 -39.02
CA MET A 1 53.66 -34.70 -39.45
C MET A 1 52.71 -33.60 -39.89
N LYS A 2 52.34 -33.54 -41.19
CA LYS A 2 51.46 -32.49 -41.72
C LYS A 2 50.00 -32.84 -41.37
N CYS A 3 49.37 -32.05 -40.50
CA CYS A 3 47.97 -32.22 -40.13
C CYS A 3 47.08 -32.01 -41.37
N SER A 4 46.25 -33.00 -41.72
CA SER A 4 45.29 -32.86 -42.81
C SER A 4 44.30 -31.75 -42.47
N ARG A 5 44.05 -30.84 -43.41
CA ARG A 5 43.23 -29.63 -43.22
C ARG A 5 41.85 -29.93 -42.63
N ARG A 6 41.28 -31.11 -42.92
CA ARG A 6 40.00 -31.59 -42.34
C ARG A 6 40.12 -32.03 -40.88
N VAL A 7 41.23 -32.68 -40.51
CA VAL A 7 41.49 -33.11 -39.13
C VAL A 7 41.75 -31.90 -38.25
N CYS A 8 42.48 -30.90 -38.74
CA CYS A 8 42.74 -29.67 -38.01
C CYS A 8 41.44 -28.88 -37.73
N LEU A 9 40.55 -28.77 -38.73
CA LEU A 9 39.26 -28.09 -38.57
C LEU A 9 38.34 -28.81 -37.58
N LEU A 10 38.29 -30.15 -37.61
CA LEU A 10 37.53 -30.94 -36.65
C LEU A 10 38.08 -30.79 -35.22
N SER A 11 39.40 -30.83 -35.05
CA SER A 11 40.02 -30.62 -33.74
C SER A 11 39.74 -29.22 -33.17
N ILE A 12 39.77 -28.18 -34.00
CA ILE A 12 39.44 -26.81 -33.57
C ILE A 12 37.96 -26.69 -33.18
N ALA A 13 37.04 -27.30 -33.93
CA ALA A 13 35.62 -27.26 -33.62
C ALA A 13 35.29 -27.97 -32.29
N VAL A 14 35.93 -29.12 -32.04
CA VAL A 14 35.78 -29.86 -30.77
C VAL A 14 36.33 -29.04 -29.60
N LEU A 15 37.48 -28.37 -29.78
CA LEU A 15 38.06 -27.53 -28.74
C LEU A 15 37.17 -26.31 -28.43
N ALA A 16 36.59 -25.69 -29.46
CA ALA A 16 35.67 -24.57 -29.28
C ALA A 16 34.39 -24.99 -28.53
N ALA A 17 33.82 -26.15 -28.87
CA ALA A 17 32.65 -26.69 -28.17
C ALA A 17 32.95 -27.00 -26.70
N PHE A 18 34.14 -27.55 -26.42
CA PHE A 18 34.58 -27.83 -25.05
C PHE A 18 34.76 -26.54 -24.23
N VAL A 19 35.37 -25.51 -24.81
CA VAL A 19 35.56 -24.22 -24.15
C VAL A 19 34.22 -23.53 -23.87
N ILE A 20 33.28 -23.55 -24.82
CA ILE A 20 31.94 -22.98 -24.61
C ILE A 20 31.19 -23.72 -23.50
N SER A 21 31.28 -25.04 -23.45
CA SER A 21 30.68 -25.84 -22.37
C SER A 21 31.30 -25.52 -21.01
N LEU A 22 32.62 -25.29 -20.95
CA LEU A 22 33.32 -24.91 -19.72
C LEU A 22 32.86 -23.54 -19.21
N PHE A 23 32.72 -22.55 -20.10
CA PHE A 23 32.19 -21.23 -19.75
C PHE A 23 30.74 -21.31 -19.28
N PHE A 24 29.90 -22.12 -19.93
CA PHE A 24 28.50 -22.31 -19.53
C PHE A 24 28.38 -22.99 -18.16
N THR A 25 29.28 -23.94 -17.85
CA THR A 25 29.31 -24.61 -16.54
C THR A 25 29.84 -23.68 -15.44
N TYR A 26 30.81 -22.83 -15.75
CA TYR A 26 31.37 -21.84 -14.82
C TYR A 26 30.34 -20.75 -14.49
N THR A 27 29.53 -20.31 -15.46
CA THR A 27 28.46 -19.33 -15.19
C THR A 27 27.32 -19.95 -14.37
N LEU A 28 26.93 -21.20 -14.63
CA LEU A 28 25.91 -21.88 -13.81
C LEU A 28 26.38 -22.09 -12.36
N THR A 29 27.62 -22.55 -12.15
CA THR A 29 28.17 -22.81 -10.81
C THR A 29 28.55 -21.52 -10.05
N GLY A 30 28.93 -20.46 -10.76
CA GLY A 30 29.16 -19.13 -10.19
C GLY A 30 27.88 -18.46 -9.67
N VAL A 31 26.74 -18.70 -10.32
CA VAL A 31 25.42 -18.22 -9.87
C VAL A 31 24.91 -19.00 -8.66
N THR A 32 25.20 -20.31 -8.55
CA THR A 32 24.79 -21.11 -7.38
C THR A 32 25.65 -20.87 -6.14
N ASN A 33 26.95 -20.56 -6.30
CA ASN A 33 27.86 -20.37 -5.16
C ASN A 33 27.79 -18.96 -4.52
N MET A 34 27.33 -17.92 -5.25
CA MET A 34 27.07 -16.60 -4.65
C MET A 34 25.74 -16.51 -3.89
N ALA A 35 24.82 -17.46 -4.10
CA ALA A 35 23.53 -17.46 -3.41
C ALA A 35 23.56 -18.11 -2.01
N TYR A 36 24.70 -18.69 -1.58
CA TYR A 36 24.78 -19.49 -0.35
C TYR A 36 25.78 -18.99 0.70
N LEU A 37 26.54 -17.92 0.40
CA LEU A 37 27.63 -17.44 1.26
C LEU A 37 27.39 -16.03 1.80
N GLU A 38 26.18 -15.74 2.28
CA GLU A 38 25.94 -14.58 3.16
C GLU A 38 24.71 -14.82 4.06
N THR A 39 24.73 -15.87 4.88
CA THR A 39 23.74 -16.03 5.97
C THR A 39 24.28 -16.84 7.14
N GLN A 40 25.45 -16.49 7.68
CA GLN A 40 25.82 -16.87 9.06
C GLN A 40 26.80 -15.85 9.67
N ALA A 41 26.27 -14.76 10.21
CA ALA A 41 26.89 -14.02 11.31
C ALA A 41 25.81 -13.20 12.06
N GLN A 42 25.56 -13.61 13.30
CA GLN A 42 24.81 -12.93 14.38
C GLN A 42 23.30 -12.75 14.24
N ASP A 43 22.62 -13.78 14.73
CA ASP A 43 21.32 -13.72 15.39
C ASP A 43 21.44 -12.91 16.71
N GLU A 44 20.67 -11.82 16.82
CA GLU A 44 20.00 -11.35 18.04
C GLU A 44 18.96 -10.30 17.62
N ASN A 45 17.68 -10.63 17.86
CA ASN A 45 16.49 -9.77 17.80
C ASN A 45 15.80 -9.55 16.43
N HIS A 46 15.26 -10.63 15.83
CA HIS A 46 14.27 -10.54 14.76
C HIS A 46 12.89 -10.09 15.29
N ARG A 47 12.68 -8.77 15.35
CA ARG A 47 11.39 -8.20 14.96
C ARG A 47 11.53 -7.73 13.52
N ILE A 48 10.89 -8.44 12.59
CA ILE A 48 10.68 -7.93 11.24
C ILE A 48 9.84 -6.65 11.39
N LYS A 49 10.50 -5.50 11.31
CA LYS A 49 9.85 -4.18 11.33
C LYS A 49 9.23 -4.01 9.94
N LEU A 50 7.98 -4.44 9.77
CA LEU A 50 7.22 -4.34 8.51
C LEU A 50 6.90 -2.90 8.07
N VAL A 51 7.48 -1.90 8.74
CA VAL A 51 7.30 -0.47 8.45
C VAL A 51 8.69 0.17 8.45
N PRO A 52 9.09 0.89 7.39
CA PRO A 52 10.30 1.70 7.42
C PRO A 52 10.29 2.59 8.66
N SER A 53 11.36 2.54 9.45
CA SER A 53 11.50 3.40 10.60
C SER A 53 11.73 4.82 10.09
N TYR A 54 10.69 5.66 10.08
CA TYR A 54 10.83 7.09 9.77
C TYR A 54 11.71 7.76 10.84
N THR A 55 13.02 7.82 10.61
CA THR A 55 13.94 8.59 11.45
C THR A 55 13.84 10.06 11.05
N GLY A 56 12.91 10.78 11.67
CA GLY A 56 12.68 12.18 11.30
C GLY A 56 11.64 12.90 12.16
N ALA A 57 11.75 12.83 13.49
CA ALA A 57 11.07 13.77 14.37
C ALA A 57 11.93 14.01 15.61
N GLN A 58 12.73 15.09 15.58
CA GLN A 58 13.40 15.56 16.79
C GLN A 58 12.35 16.03 17.79
N LYS A 59 12.40 15.41 18.96
CA LYS A 59 11.53 15.62 20.11
C LYS A 59 11.68 17.05 20.64
N LEU A 60 10.71 17.93 20.35
CA LEU A 60 10.57 19.18 21.09
C LEU A 60 9.69 18.92 22.32
N SER A 61 10.35 18.69 23.45
CA SER A 61 9.74 18.74 24.77
C SER A 61 9.18 20.14 25.01
N LYS A 62 7.86 20.31 24.93
CA LYS A 62 7.18 21.42 25.59
C LYS A 62 6.04 20.89 26.45
N ASP A 63 6.19 21.15 27.73
CA ASP A 63 5.17 21.11 28.75
C ASP A 63 4.03 22.05 28.32
N VAL A 64 2.91 21.45 27.88
CA VAL A 64 1.68 22.16 27.51
C VAL A 64 0.55 21.35 28.11
N THR A 65 -0.21 21.95 29.02
CA THR A 65 -1.55 21.50 29.43
C THR A 65 -2.27 20.92 28.22
N ALA A 66 -2.36 19.58 28.14
CA ALA A 66 -2.66 18.87 26.90
C ALA A 66 -4.07 19.24 26.42
N GLN A 67 -4.14 20.16 25.47
CA GLN A 67 -5.38 20.53 24.81
C GLN A 67 -5.89 19.32 24.03
N LYS A 68 -7.12 18.89 24.28
CA LYS A 68 -7.73 17.77 23.56
C LYS A 68 -7.66 17.98 22.06
N THR A 69 -7.39 16.90 21.33
CA THR A 69 -7.26 16.90 19.88
C THR A 69 -8.61 16.93 19.14
N CYS A 70 -9.72 16.66 19.84
CA CYS A 70 -11.07 16.64 19.29
C CYS A 70 -12.16 16.97 20.35
N GLY A 71 -13.41 17.10 19.92
CA GLY A 71 -14.56 17.38 20.80
C GLY A 71 -15.19 16.16 21.49
N CYS A 72 -14.59 14.97 21.41
CA CYS A 72 -15.13 13.76 22.03
C CYS A 72 -14.75 13.64 23.51
N GLU A 73 -15.42 12.71 24.22
CA GLU A 73 -15.04 12.35 25.60
C GLU A 73 -13.57 11.90 25.67
N ARG A 74 -13.16 11.02 24.74
CA ARG A 74 -11.78 10.60 24.50
C ARG A 74 -11.43 10.81 23.03
N CYS A 75 -10.24 11.31 22.75
CA CYS A 75 -9.74 11.49 21.39
C CYS A 75 -8.56 10.57 21.12
N VAL A 76 -8.51 10.00 19.91
CA VAL A 76 -7.47 9.04 19.53
C VAL A 76 -6.08 9.66 19.58
N GLY A 77 -5.94 10.94 19.23
CA GLY A 77 -4.65 11.62 19.20
C GLY A 77 -4.21 12.26 20.52
N ASP A 78 -4.97 12.09 21.60
CA ASP A 78 -4.58 12.66 22.90
C ASP A 78 -3.39 11.87 23.47
N PRO A 79 -2.24 12.53 23.76
CA PRO A 79 -1.06 11.84 24.26
C PRO A 79 -1.22 11.45 25.75
N GLY A 80 -0.36 10.55 26.22
CA GLY A 80 -0.24 10.23 27.65
C GLY A 80 -1.22 9.16 28.15
N VAL A 81 -2.09 8.63 27.29
CA VAL A 81 -2.96 7.49 27.62
C VAL A 81 -2.19 6.17 27.56
N SER A 82 -1.31 6.02 26.57
CA SER A 82 -0.50 4.82 26.39
C SER A 82 0.83 5.17 25.76
N LYS A 83 1.93 4.91 26.48
CA LYS A 83 3.29 5.11 25.96
C LYS A 83 3.53 4.36 24.65
N TRP A 84 3.03 3.12 24.55
CA TRP A 84 3.14 2.34 23.32
C TRP A 84 2.41 3.04 22.17
N PHE A 85 1.21 3.57 22.41
CA PHE A 85 0.45 4.27 21.38
C PHE A 85 1.14 5.55 20.94
N ASP A 86 1.61 6.36 21.90
CA ASP A 86 2.31 7.62 21.65
C ASP A 86 3.61 7.42 20.85
N GLU A 87 4.29 6.28 21.02
CA GLU A 87 5.49 5.91 20.25
C GLU A 87 5.21 5.53 18.79
N HIS A 88 3.96 5.16 18.46
CA HIS A 88 3.59 4.64 17.14
C HIS A 88 2.58 5.51 16.38
N PHE A 89 1.87 6.40 17.07
CA PHE A 89 0.90 7.30 16.47
C PHE A 89 1.56 8.63 16.10
N ASN A 90 1.62 8.92 14.80
CA ASN A 90 2.09 10.20 14.30
C ASN A 90 0.89 11.00 13.73
N PRO A 91 0.45 12.09 14.39
CA PRO A 91 -0.70 12.89 13.95
C PRO A 91 -0.43 13.71 12.68
N ASP A 92 0.83 13.87 12.27
CA ASP A 92 1.21 14.67 11.11
C ASP A 92 1.14 13.87 9.79
N ILE A 93 0.85 12.57 9.85
CA ILE A 93 0.68 11.74 8.65
C ILE A 93 -0.65 12.07 7.96
N LEU A 94 -0.55 12.50 6.70
CA LEU A 94 -1.70 12.77 5.84
C LEU A 94 -2.14 11.47 5.13
N PRO A 95 -3.36 10.93 5.41
CA PRO A 95 -3.77 9.63 4.90
C PRO A 95 -4.29 9.66 3.44
N LEU A 96 -4.41 10.84 2.83
CA LEU A 96 -4.91 11.02 1.47
C LEU A 96 -3.85 11.67 0.59
N TRP A 97 -3.66 11.17 -0.62
CA TRP A 97 -2.89 11.88 -1.63
C TRP A 97 -3.67 13.07 -2.16
N THR A 98 -3.01 14.21 -2.16
CA THR A 98 -3.46 15.50 -2.64
C THR A 98 -2.41 16.07 -3.58
N LYS A 99 -2.74 17.15 -4.28
CA LYS A 99 -1.76 17.89 -5.08
C LYS A 99 -0.60 18.42 -4.24
N ALA A 100 -0.84 18.70 -2.95
CA ALA A 100 0.16 19.26 -2.04
C ALA A 100 1.17 18.23 -1.52
N ASN A 101 0.81 16.93 -1.46
CA ASN A 101 1.66 15.89 -0.87
C ASN A 101 2.02 14.72 -1.84
N MET A 102 1.89 14.93 -3.16
CA MET A 102 2.17 13.89 -4.17
C MET A 102 3.66 13.52 -4.31
N LYS A 103 4.57 14.31 -3.74
CA LYS A 103 6.01 14.04 -3.77
C LYS A 103 6.33 13.02 -2.68
N LEU A 104 6.69 11.80 -3.09
CA LEU A 104 7.16 10.74 -2.19
C LEU A 104 8.67 10.81 -2.01
N ASP A 105 9.12 10.50 -0.80
CA ASP A 105 10.53 10.23 -0.54
C ASP A 105 10.97 8.96 -1.27
N LEU A 106 12.26 8.89 -1.63
CA LEU A 106 12.78 7.86 -2.52
C LEU A 106 12.66 6.45 -1.92
N ASP A 107 12.89 6.32 -0.62
CA ASP A 107 12.75 5.07 0.13
C ASP A 107 11.29 4.59 0.19
N VAL A 108 10.35 5.50 0.44
CA VAL A 108 8.91 5.23 0.41
C VAL A 108 8.46 4.81 -0.98
N HIS A 109 8.91 5.53 -2.01
CA HIS A 109 8.62 5.20 -3.40
C HIS A 109 9.12 3.80 -3.75
N ASN A 110 10.38 3.49 -3.43
CA ASN A 110 10.98 2.20 -3.73
C ASN A 110 10.27 1.06 -2.97
N TRP A 111 9.97 1.26 -1.68
CA TRP A 111 9.21 0.29 -0.90
C TRP A 111 7.85 0.01 -1.52
N TRP A 112 7.12 1.05 -1.94
CA TRP A 112 5.81 0.90 -2.54
C TRP A 112 5.87 0.12 -3.87
N LEU A 113 6.87 0.37 -4.72
CA LEU A 113 7.08 -0.39 -5.95
C LEU A 113 7.37 -1.88 -5.72
N MET A 114 7.96 -2.23 -4.57
CA MET A 114 8.25 -3.62 -4.22
C MET A 114 7.01 -4.41 -3.77
N LEU A 115 5.90 -3.75 -3.42
CA LEU A 115 4.67 -4.44 -3.02
C LEU A 115 4.12 -5.32 -4.16
N GLN A 116 4.13 -4.79 -5.39
CA GLN A 116 3.68 -5.49 -6.60
C GLN A 116 4.55 -5.06 -7.79
N PRO A 117 5.72 -5.69 -8.00
CA PRO A 117 6.68 -5.29 -9.03
C PRO A 117 6.05 -5.20 -10.43
N GLN A 118 6.29 -4.08 -11.10
CA GLN A 118 5.82 -3.84 -12.47
C GLN A 118 7.02 -3.76 -13.42
N PHE A 119 6.96 -4.46 -14.54
CA PHE A 119 8.05 -4.51 -15.53
C PHE A 119 8.16 -3.27 -16.41
N LYS A 120 7.12 -2.41 -16.42
CA LYS A 120 7.13 -1.17 -17.19
C LYS A 120 7.44 0.01 -16.27
N PRO A 121 8.54 0.74 -16.50
CA PRO A 121 8.78 1.98 -15.78
C PRO A 121 7.68 2.98 -16.15
N SER A 122 7.18 3.70 -15.16
CA SER A 122 6.21 4.78 -15.34
C SER A 122 6.54 5.88 -14.34
N ASP A 123 6.50 7.14 -14.79
CA ASP A 123 6.73 8.28 -13.90
C ASP A 123 5.50 8.52 -13.04
N ILE A 124 5.60 8.20 -11.75
CA ILE A 124 4.51 8.37 -10.79
C ILE A 124 4.01 9.81 -10.73
N LYS A 125 4.89 10.81 -10.95
CA LYS A 125 4.52 12.23 -10.91
C LYS A 125 3.60 12.57 -12.08
N GLU A 126 3.90 12.04 -13.26
CA GLU A 126 3.06 12.21 -14.44
C GLU A 126 1.70 11.53 -14.23
N VAL A 127 1.70 10.31 -13.69
CA VAL A 127 0.48 9.53 -13.39
C VAL A 127 -0.41 10.27 -12.38
N LEU A 128 0.15 10.75 -11.26
CA LEU A 128 -0.59 11.51 -10.26
C LEU A 128 -1.09 12.86 -10.81
N SER A 129 -0.30 13.52 -11.65
CA SER A 129 -0.73 14.77 -12.31
C SER A 129 -1.95 14.56 -13.21
N LYS A 130 -1.99 13.45 -13.98
CA LYS A 130 -3.15 13.06 -14.79
C LYS A 130 -4.34 12.67 -13.92
N LEU A 131 -4.10 11.90 -12.86
CA LEU A 131 -5.14 11.50 -11.90
C LEU A 131 -5.91 12.71 -11.36
N PHE A 132 -5.19 13.73 -10.87
CA PHE A 132 -5.80 14.93 -10.29
C PHE A 132 -6.39 15.92 -11.30
N GLN A 133 -6.35 15.61 -12.60
CA GLN A 133 -7.20 16.26 -13.60
C GLN A 133 -8.59 15.61 -13.68
N THR A 134 -8.71 14.35 -13.27
CA THR A 134 -9.97 13.59 -13.27
C THR A 134 -10.66 13.60 -11.91
N VAL A 135 -9.90 13.55 -10.81
CA VAL A 135 -10.43 13.51 -9.44
C VAL A 135 -10.05 14.75 -8.64
N PRO A 136 -10.81 15.13 -7.59
CA PRO A 136 -10.43 16.21 -6.69
C PRO A 136 -9.04 15.99 -6.11
N GLY A 137 -8.23 17.05 -6.08
CA GLY A 137 -6.84 17.01 -5.62
C GLY A 137 -6.61 17.64 -4.25
N ASP A 138 -7.66 18.08 -3.57
CA ASP A 138 -7.61 18.74 -2.26
C ASP A 138 -8.21 17.82 -1.19
N ASN A 139 -7.82 18.01 0.08
CA ASN A 139 -8.36 17.23 1.20
C ASN A 139 -9.80 17.70 1.53
N PRO A 140 -10.84 16.87 1.31
CA PRO A 140 -12.23 17.30 1.54
C PRO A 140 -12.60 17.38 3.05
N TYR A 141 -11.68 17.00 3.94
CA TYR A 141 -11.89 17.02 5.39
C TYR A 141 -11.14 18.16 6.10
N GLU A 142 -10.46 19.04 5.35
CA GLU A 142 -9.78 20.21 5.89
C GLU A 142 -10.49 21.54 5.57
N PRO A 143 -10.46 22.51 6.50
CA PRO A 143 -9.90 22.41 7.85
C PRO A 143 -10.81 21.60 8.79
N TRP A 144 -10.21 20.72 9.61
CA TRP A 144 -10.96 19.94 10.60
C TRP A 144 -11.29 20.80 11.83
N ASP A 145 -12.58 20.88 12.17
CA ASP A 145 -13.05 21.55 13.38
C ASP A 145 -12.80 20.67 14.61
N ARG A 146 -11.80 21.05 15.40
CA ARG A 146 -11.39 20.35 16.63
C ARG A 146 -12.45 20.37 17.73
N SER A 147 -13.47 21.22 17.64
CA SER A 147 -14.58 21.25 18.59
C SER A 147 -15.61 20.13 18.35
N ARG A 148 -15.60 19.52 17.16
CA ARG A 148 -16.54 18.46 16.80
C ARG A 148 -16.05 17.09 17.27
N CYS A 149 -16.98 16.29 17.77
CA CYS A 149 -16.77 14.86 17.97
C CYS A 149 -17.24 14.10 16.73
N ARG A 150 -16.29 13.56 15.94
CA ARG A 150 -16.60 12.65 14.84
C ARG A 150 -16.40 11.21 15.29
N ARG A 151 -17.44 10.41 15.16
CA ARG A 151 -17.46 8.98 15.50
C ARG A 151 -17.47 8.16 14.21
N CYS A 152 -16.60 7.17 14.14
CA CYS A 152 -16.43 6.32 12.97
C CYS A 152 -16.71 4.85 13.31
N ALA A 153 -17.41 4.14 12.43
CA ALA A 153 -17.48 2.68 12.43
C ALA A 153 -16.63 2.13 11.28
N VAL A 154 -15.71 1.22 11.56
CA VAL A 154 -14.96 0.47 10.56
C VAL A 154 -15.49 -0.95 10.54
N VAL A 155 -16.12 -1.34 9.43
CA VAL A 155 -16.82 -2.62 9.31
C VAL A 155 -16.03 -3.54 8.39
N GLY A 156 -15.43 -4.57 8.99
CA GLY A 156 -14.76 -5.64 8.26
C GLY A 156 -15.73 -6.67 7.68
N ASN A 157 -15.17 -7.77 7.17
CA ASN A 157 -15.92 -8.80 6.43
C ASN A 157 -15.94 -10.15 7.14
N SER A 158 -15.68 -10.16 8.45
CA SER A 158 -15.64 -11.40 9.25
C SER A 158 -17.05 -11.97 9.42
N GLY A 159 -17.16 -13.30 9.36
CA GLY A 159 -18.40 -14.02 9.63
C GLY A 159 -18.93 -13.87 11.06
N ASN A 160 -18.12 -13.36 12.00
CA ASN A 160 -18.56 -13.09 13.37
C ASN A 160 -19.65 -11.99 13.45
N LEU A 161 -19.85 -11.23 12.38
CA LEU A 161 -20.94 -10.25 12.29
C LEU A 161 -22.29 -10.92 12.08
N HIS A 162 -22.34 -12.14 11.55
CA HIS A 162 -23.59 -12.82 11.26
C HIS A 162 -24.37 -13.13 12.55
N GLY A 163 -25.61 -12.63 12.65
CA GLY A 163 -26.45 -12.72 13.83
C GLY A 163 -26.05 -11.81 14.99
N SER A 164 -25.10 -10.88 14.79
CA SER A 164 -24.61 -9.99 15.85
C SER A 164 -25.57 -8.86 16.21
N GLN A 165 -26.49 -8.49 15.31
CA GLN A 165 -27.43 -7.39 15.48
C GLN A 165 -26.77 -6.00 15.71
N TYR A 166 -25.51 -5.81 15.30
CA TYR A 166 -24.81 -4.53 15.48
C TYR A 166 -25.27 -3.41 14.53
N GLY A 167 -26.17 -3.69 13.57
CA GLY A 167 -26.47 -2.80 12.47
C GLY A 167 -26.92 -1.40 12.88
N ASN A 168 -27.79 -1.29 13.88
CA ASN A 168 -28.25 0.00 14.40
C ASN A 168 -27.12 0.81 15.06
N GLN A 169 -26.24 0.14 15.79
CA GLN A 169 -25.09 0.78 16.43
C GLN A 169 -24.06 1.23 15.38
N ILE A 170 -23.82 0.42 14.34
CA ILE A 170 -22.96 0.81 13.22
C ILE A 170 -23.54 2.06 12.54
N ASP A 171 -24.83 2.04 12.21
CA ASP A 171 -25.52 3.13 11.52
C ASP A 171 -25.65 4.41 12.35
N SER A 172 -25.35 4.40 13.65
CA SER A 172 -25.36 5.60 14.50
C SER A 172 -24.08 6.45 14.39
N HIS A 173 -23.07 6.01 13.62
CA HIS A 173 -21.80 6.73 13.47
C HIS A 173 -21.87 7.78 12.36
N ASP A 174 -21.03 8.82 12.46
CA ASP A 174 -20.93 9.87 11.44
C ASP A 174 -20.37 9.30 10.14
N PHE A 175 -19.23 8.60 10.25
CA PHE A 175 -18.58 7.91 9.14
C PHE A 175 -18.65 6.40 9.32
N ILE A 176 -18.97 5.70 8.23
CA ILE A 176 -19.05 4.25 8.18
C ILE A 176 -18.19 3.79 7.01
N MET A 177 -17.08 3.16 7.37
CA MET A 177 -16.03 2.73 6.47
C MET A 177 -16.17 1.23 6.22
N ARG A 178 -16.26 0.84 4.96
CA ARG A 178 -16.33 -0.57 4.52
C ARG A 178 -15.24 -0.85 3.50
N LEU A 179 -14.94 -2.12 3.29
CA LEU A 179 -13.91 -2.55 2.35
C LEU A 179 -14.33 -3.77 1.54
N ASN A 180 -13.73 -3.89 0.36
CA ASN A 180 -13.89 -5.02 -0.55
C ASN A 180 -15.36 -5.26 -0.96
N GLN A 181 -15.78 -6.52 -1.11
CA GLN A 181 -17.06 -6.89 -1.73
C GLN A 181 -18.15 -7.31 -0.74
N ALA A 182 -17.98 -7.12 0.58
CA ALA A 182 -19.01 -7.52 1.53
C ALA A 182 -20.36 -6.83 1.26
N PRO A 183 -21.47 -7.60 1.24
CA PRO A 183 -22.80 -7.08 1.03
C PRO A 183 -23.36 -6.48 2.33
N THR A 184 -24.22 -5.47 2.20
CA THR A 184 -25.07 -4.98 3.28
C THR A 184 -26.51 -5.44 3.11
N VAL A 185 -26.96 -5.60 1.85
CA VAL A 185 -28.32 -6.03 1.51
C VAL A 185 -28.56 -7.45 2.02
N GLY A 186 -29.62 -7.63 2.82
CA GLY A 186 -29.96 -8.89 3.48
C GLY A 186 -29.23 -9.14 4.80
N PHE A 187 -28.28 -8.28 5.19
CA PHE A 187 -27.50 -8.38 6.43
C PHE A 187 -27.61 -7.11 7.27
N GLU A 188 -28.56 -6.23 6.97
CA GLU A 188 -28.67 -4.88 7.54
C GLU A 188 -28.77 -4.88 9.07
N ALA A 189 -29.47 -5.88 9.63
CA ALA A 189 -29.61 -6.03 11.08
C ALA A 189 -28.24 -6.22 11.76
N ASP A 190 -27.32 -6.90 11.09
CA ASP A 190 -25.99 -7.23 11.60
C ASP A 190 -24.95 -6.15 11.28
N VAL A 191 -24.93 -5.69 10.03
CA VAL A 191 -23.84 -4.87 9.50
C VAL A 191 -24.22 -3.43 9.22
N GLY A 192 -25.49 -3.05 9.37
CA GLY A 192 -26.00 -1.72 9.09
C GLY A 192 -26.28 -1.49 7.60
N ARG A 193 -27.04 -0.42 7.31
CA ARG A 193 -27.48 -0.02 5.96
C ARG A 193 -26.57 1.04 5.36
N ARG A 194 -25.99 1.89 6.20
CA ARG A 194 -25.28 3.08 5.76
C ARG A 194 -23.82 2.74 5.43
N THR A 195 -23.29 3.45 4.45
CA THR A 195 -21.87 3.48 4.09
C THR A 195 -21.55 4.91 3.70
N THR A 196 -20.46 5.47 4.21
CA THR A 196 -20.00 6.80 3.79
C THR A 196 -18.71 6.72 3.00
N HIS A 197 -17.82 5.79 3.35
CA HIS A 197 -16.57 5.56 2.63
C HIS A 197 -16.43 4.07 2.34
N HIS A 198 -16.00 3.76 1.12
CA HIS A 198 -15.76 2.38 0.72
C HIS A 198 -14.36 2.25 0.11
N PHE A 199 -13.51 1.48 0.77
CA PHE A 199 -12.13 1.23 0.38
C PHE A 199 -12.09 0.10 -0.66
N MET A 200 -11.51 0.38 -1.83
CA MET A 200 -11.29 -0.65 -2.86
C MET A 200 -9.97 -0.44 -3.58
N TYR A 201 -9.54 -1.50 -4.23
CA TYR A 201 -8.50 -1.55 -5.25
C TYR A 201 -9.10 -2.24 -6.48
N PRO A 202 -8.54 -2.09 -7.69
CA PRO A 202 -9.18 -2.53 -8.94
C PRO A 202 -9.73 -3.96 -8.91
N GLU A 203 -8.95 -4.90 -8.37
CA GLU A 203 -9.29 -6.33 -8.31
C GLU A 203 -10.41 -6.68 -7.31
N SER A 204 -10.78 -5.74 -6.43
CA SER A 204 -11.89 -5.88 -5.48
C SER A 204 -12.95 -4.79 -5.67
N ALA A 205 -12.96 -4.11 -6.82
CA ALA A 205 -13.90 -3.03 -7.08
C ALA A 205 -15.34 -3.55 -7.24
N LYS A 206 -16.30 -2.70 -6.86
CA LYS A 206 -17.73 -2.88 -7.11
C LYS A 206 -18.39 -1.54 -7.38
N ASN A 207 -19.59 -1.56 -7.95
CA ASN A 207 -20.39 -0.36 -8.09
C ASN A 207 -20.83 0.15 -6.71
N LEU A 208 -20.70 1.45 -6.49
CA LEU A 208 -21.09 2.11 -5.25
C LEU A 208 -22.30 3.03 -5.50
N PRO A 209 -23.17 3.21 -4.50
CA PRO A 209 -24.19 4.25 -4.54
C PRO A 209 -23.56 5.64 -4.69
N ALA A 210 -24.27 6.57 -5.35
CA ALA A 210 -23.75 7.90 -5.70
C ALA A 210 -23.31 8.75 -4.49
N ASN A 211 -23.82 8.48 -3.30
CA ASN A 211 -23.51 9.18 -2.05
C ASN A 211 -22.39 8.53 -1.21
N VAL A 212 -21.70 7.53 -1.76
CA VAL A 212 -20.59 6.86 -1.09
C VAL A 212 -19.27 7.35 -1.68
N SER A 213 -18.37 7.84 -0.82
CA SER A 213 -17.01 8.21 -1.22
C SER A 213 -16.20 6.94 -1.50
N PHE A 214 -15.76 6.80 -2.75
CA PHE A 214 -14.79 5.78 -3.12
C PHE A 214 -13.40 6.17 -2.63
N VAL A 215 -12.77 5.30 -1.84
CA VAL A 215 -11.38 5.48 -1.38
C VAL A 215 -10.50 4.42 -2.07
N LEU A 216 -9.68 4.87 -3.03
CA LEU A 216 -8.73 4.01 -3.72
C LEU A 216 -7.56 3.68 -2.79
N VAL A 217 -7.21 2.39 -2.71
CA VAL A 217 -5.98 1.91 -2.06
C VAL A 217 -5.02 1.41 -3.15
N PRO A 218 -4.06 2.22 -3.60
CA PRO A 218 -3.18 1.86 -4.70
C PRO A 218 -1.99 1.02 -4.20
N PHE A 219 -1.85 -0.20 -4.70
CA PHE A 219 -0.72 -1.09 -4.43
C PHE A 219 0.32 -1.10 -5.55
N LYS A 220 -0.03 -0.53 -6.72
CA LYS A 220 0.83 -0.39 -7.90
C LYS A 220 0.41 0.81 -8.75
N ILE A 221 1.30 1.27 -9.63
CA ILE A 221 1.03 2.38 -10.57
C ILE A 221 -0.20 2.11 -11.44
N LEU A 222 -0.42 0.86 -11.84
CA LEU A 222 -1.58 0.48 -12.65
C LEU A 222 -2.91 0.76 -11.96
N ASP A 223 -2.97 0.75 -10.62
CA ASP A 223 -4.22 1.04 -9.89
C ASP A 223 -4.62 2.51 -10.04
N LEU A 224 -3.63 3.41 -10.10
CA LEU A 224 -3.83 4.85 -10.34
C LEU A 224 -4.21 5.14 -11.79
N LEU A 225 -3.70 4.35 -12.73
CA LEU A 225 -4.10 4.46 -14.14
C LEU A 225 -5.52 3.92 -14.34
N TRP A 226 -5.87 2.82 -13.68
CA TRP A 226 -7.19 2.19 -13.75
C TRP A 226 -8.31 3.18 -13.41
N ILE A 227 -8.15 4.01 -12.36
CA ILE A 227 -9.22 4.93 -11.96
C ILE A 227 -9.49 6.00 -13.01
N THR A 228 -8.47 6.48 -13.73
CA THR A 228 -8.67 7.43 -14.83
C THR A 228 -9.44 6.78 -15.97
N SER A 229 -9.17 5.51 -16.29
CA SER A 229 -9.97 4.75 -17.27
C SER A 229 -11.41 4.53 -16.79
N ALA A 230 -11.58 4.03 -15.56
CA ALA A 230 -12.88 3.70 -14.99
C ALA A 230 -13.81 4.92 -14.92
N LEU A 231 -13.27 6.11 -14.59
CA LEU A 231 -14.04 7.35 -14.47
C LEU A 231 -14.22 8.11 -15.79
N SER A 232 -13.35 7.92 -16.80
CA SER A 232 -13.44 8.65 -18.07
C SER A 232 -14.25 7.93 -19.14
N THR A 233 -14.11 6.60 -19.28
CA THR A 233 -14.72 5.85 -20.39
C THR A 233 -15.90 4.98 -19.97
N GLY A 234 -16.12 4.79 -18.65
CA GLY A 234 -17.14 3.88 -18.12
C GLY A 234 -16.93 2.41 -18.50
N GLN A 235 -15.82 2.06 -19.15
CA GLN A 235 -15.44 0.68 -19.48
C GLN A 235 -14.31 0.23 -18.56
N ILE A 236 -14.67 -0.57 -17.56
CA ILE A 236 -13.72 -1.37 -16.81
C ILE A 236 -13.39 -2.59 -17.68
N ARG A 237 -12.21 -2.62 -18.30
CA ARG A 237 -11.63 -3.85 -18.86
C ARG A 237 -10.63 -4.38 -17.83
N LEU A 238 -11.03 -5.44 -17.13
CA LEU A 238 -10.16 -6.29 -16.32
C LEU A 238 -9.34 -7.19 -17.25
#